data_AF-A0A3G2QWY4-F1
#
_entry.id   AF-A0A3G2QWY4-F1
#
_cell.length_a   1.000
_cell.length_b   1.000
_cell.length_c   1.000
_cell.angle_alpha   90.00
_cell.angle_beta   90.00
_cell.angle_gamma   90.00
#
_symmetry.space_group_name_H-M   'P 1'
#
loop_
_entity.id
_entity.type
_entity.pdbx_description
1 polymer ?
#
loop_
_entity_poly.entity_id
_entity_poly.type
_entity_poly.pdbx_seq_one_letter_code
_entity_poly.pdbx_strand_id
1 'polypeptide(L)' 'ANHWYRTFMGMGISTQLISPQHVKPYVKSNKNDRNDAQAIAEAASRASMRFVRGKTVEQQDVQALLK' A
#
# COMPACT_ATOMS: atom_id res chain seq x y z
N ALA A 1 -3.05 -5.62 -2.66
CA ALA A 1 -3.18 -4.68 -1.53
C ALA A 1 -4.62 -4.22 -1.27
N ASN A 2 -5.45 -3.93 -2.29
CA ASN A 2 -6.81 -3.39 -2.08
C ASN A 2 -7.75 -4.30 -1.26
N HIS A 3 -7.59 -5.63 -1.35
CA HIS A 3 -8.35 -6.57 -0.52
C HIS A 3 -8.17 -6.28 0.97
N TRP A 4 -6.92 -6.30 1.47
CA TRP A 4 -6.61 -6.03 2.88
C TRP A 4 -7.03 -4.63 3.33
N TYR A 5 -6.88 -3.62 2.47
CA TYR A 5 -7.39 -2.28 2.76
C TYR A 5 -8.89 -2.29 3.07
N ARG A 6 -9.71 -2.96 2.24
CA ARG A 6 -11.15 -3.08 2.47
C ARG A 6 -11.47 -3.89 3.72
N THR A 7 -10.76 -4.99 3.94
CA THR A 7 -10.93 -5.83 5.13
C THR A 7 -10.71 -5.03 6.42
N PHE A 8 -9.60 -4.30 6.52
CA PHE A 8 -9.30 -3.50 7.72
C PHE A 8 -10.25 -2.30 7.87
N MET A 9 -10.59 -1.62 6.77
CA MET A 9 -11.60 -0.56 6.80
C MET A 9 -12.98 -1.08 7.26
N GLY A 10 -13.38 -2.28 6.84
CA GLY A 10 -14.61 -2.93 7.28
C GLY A 10 -14.62 -3.30 8.77
N MET A 11 -13.43 -3.47 9.36
CA MET A 11 -13.25 -3.65 10.81
C MET A 11 -13.19 -2.33 11.59
N GLY A 12 -13.33 -1.17 10.93
CA GLY A 12 -13.22 0.16 11.56
C GLY A 12 -11.77 0.61 11.79
N ILE A 13 -10.78 -0.08 11.23
CA ILE A 13 -9.36 0.27 11.37
C ILE A 13 -9.01 1.30 10.30
N SER A 14 -8.54 2.48 10.74
CA SER A 14 -7.99 3.50 9.84
C SER A 14 -6.78 2.94 9.10
N THR A 15 -6.96 2.66 7.81
CA THR A 15 -5.93 2.02 6.97
C THR A 15 -5.49 2.99 5.89
N GLN A 16 -4.18 3.06 5.65
CA GLN A 16 -3.58 3.87 4.59
C GLN A 16 -2.75 2.96 3.68
N LEU A 17 -2.71 3.27 2.38
CA LEU A 17 -1.88 2.56 1.41
C LEU A 17 -0.75 3.45 0.92
N ILE A 18 0.41 2.86 0.69
CA ILE A 18 1.56 3.50 0.09
C ILE A 18 1.78 2.90 -1.31
N SER A 19 2.07 3.74 -2.29
CA SER A 19 2.45 3.28 -3.63
C SER A 19 3.75 2.47 -3.58
N PRO A 20 3.85 1.30 -4.25
CA PRO A 20 5.09 0.52 -4.31
C PRO A 20 6.30 1.34 -4.82
N GLN A 21 6.05 2.33 -5.68
CA GLN A 21 7.08 3.23 -6.20
C GLN A 21 7.74 4.08 -5.10
N HIS A 22 6.99 4.42 -4.04
CA HIS A 22 7.51 5.18 -2.90
C HIS A 22 8.17 4.27 -1.85
N VAL A 23 7.83 2.97 -1.80
CA VAL A 23 8.47 2.01 -0.89
C VAL A 23 9.81 1.53 -1.44
N LYS A 24 9.90 1.33 -2.76
CA LYS A 24 11.07 0.76 -3.45
C LYS A 24 12.42 1.38 -3.05
N PRO A 25 12.57 2.70 -2.89
CA PRO A 25 13.85 3.31 -2.47
C PRO A 25 14.33 2.89 -1.08
N TYR A 26 13.43 2.41 -0.21
CA TYR A 26 13.73 2.05 1.18
C TYR A 26 13.95 0.54 1.38
N VAL A 27 13.67 -0.28 0.36
CA VAL A 27 13.89 -1.74 0.42
C VAL A 27 15.39 -2.00 0.33
N LYS A 28 15.96 -2.58 1.39
CA LYS A 28 17.38 -2.94 1.44
C LYS A 28 17.58 -4.35 0.89
N SER A 29 18.54 -4.52 -0.01
CA SER A 29 18.94 -5.84 -0.55
C SER A 29 17.76 -6.60 -1.21
N ASN A 30 17.83 -7.93 -1.23
CA ASN A 30 16.80 -8.79 -1.78
C ASN A 30 15.46 -8.63 -1.05
N LYS A 31 14.40 -8.83 -1.82
CA LYS A 31 13.02 -8.80 -1.32
C LYS A 31 12.79 -9.93 -0.33
N ASN A 32 12.45 -9.57 0.89
CA ASN A 32 11.90 -10.47 1.90
C ASN A 32 10.91 -9.69 2.77
N ASP A 33 10.04 -10.40 3.50
CA ASP A 33 8.96 -9.77 4.26
C ASP A 33 9.48 -8.80 5.32
N ARG A 34 10.62 -9.09 5.93
CA ARG A 34 11.27 -8.22 6.94
C ARG A 34 11.70 -6.88 6.33
N ASN A 35 12.36 -6.92 5.18
CA ASN A 35 12.87 -5.75 4.49
C ASN A 35 11.71 -4.92 3.92
N ASP A 36 10.66 -5.57 3.42
CA ASP A 36 9.45 -4.90 2.95
C ASP A 36 8.73 -4.20 4.11
N ALA A 37 8.57 -4.86 5.26
CA ALA A 37 7.96 -4.25 6.45
C ALA A 37 8.76 -3.03 6.94
N GLN A 38 10.09 -3.15 7.00
CA GLN A 38 10.97 -2.04 7.38
C GLN A 38 10.86 -0.88 6.37
N ALA A 39 10.87 -1.17 5.07
CA ALA A 39 10.76 -0.16 4.03
C ALA A 39 9.41 0.58 4.07
N ILE A 40 8.32 -0.13 4.35
CA ILE A 40 6.99 0.47 4.50
C ILE A 40 6.96 1.41 5.71
N ALA A 41 7.49 0.98 6.86
CA ALA A 41 7.56 1.81 8.06
C ALA A 41 8.43 3.07 7.85
N GLU A 42 9.56 2.90 7.18
CA GLU A 42 10.47 4.00 6.83
C GLU A 42 9.84 4.99 5.87
N ALA A 43 9.11 4.50 4.87
CA ALA A 43 8.42 5.35 3.92
C ALA A 43 7.26 6.10 4.60
N ALA A 44 6.50 5.43 5.47
CA ALA A 44 5.38 6.01 6.22
C ALA A 44 5.79 7.11 7.20
N SER A 45 7.01 7.07 7.74
CA SER A 45 7.51 8.06 8.69
C SER A 45 7.92 9.39 8.06
N ARG A 46 7.99 9.47 6.72
CA ARG A 46 8.40 10.69 6.01
C ARG A 46 7.29 11.73 6.00
N ALA A 47 7.62 12.96 6.40
CA ALA A 47 6.66 14.07 6.45
C ALA A 47 6.04 14.42 5.08
N SER A 48 6.77 14.19 3.99
CA SER A 48 6.31 14.41 2.61
C SER A 48 5.55 13.22 2.03
N MET A 49 5.29 12.17 2.82
CA MET A 49 4.74 10.93 2.31
C MET A 49 3.31 11.09 1.82
N ARG A 50 3.02 10.52 0.63
CA ARG A 50 1.70 10.54 0.02
C ARG A 50 1.07 9.16 0.06
N PHE A 51 -0.06 9.09 0.73
CA PHE A 51 -0.90 7.89 0.78
C PHE A 51 -1.87 7.86 -0.41
N VAL A 52 -2.10 6.67 -0.94
CA VAL A 52 -3.10 6.42 -1.96
C VAL A 52 -4.36 5.86 -1.30
N ARG A 53 -5.54 6.25 -1.81
CA ARG A 53 -6.79 5.60 -1.38
C ARG A 53 -6.84 4.20 -1.96
N GLY A 54 -7.31 3.25 -1.15
CA GLY A 54 -7.62 1.92 -1.66
C GLY A 54 -8.84 1.96 -2.56
N LYS A 55 -8.86 1.05 -3.53
CA LYS A 55 -9.94 0.94 -4.51
C LYS A 55 -11.06 0.06 -4.00
N THR A 56 -12.30 0.43 -4.35
CA THR A 56 -13.45 -0.48 -4.22
C THR A 56 -13.29 -1.67 -5.17
N VAL A 57 -14.16 -2.67 -5.04
CA VAL A 57 -14.15 -3.84 -5.93
C VAL A 57 -14.46 -3.40 -7.35
N GLU A 58 -15.47 -2.56 -7.53
CA GLU A 58 -15.91 -2.04 -8.82
C GLU A 58 -14.81 -1.22 -9.51
N GLN A 59 -14.12 -0.35 -8.76
CA GLN A 59 -12.96 0.40 -9.28
C GLN A 59 -11.78 -0.50 -9.67
N GLN A 60 -11.61 -1.62 -8.97
CA GLN A 60 -10.59 -2.62 -9.28
C GLN A 60 -10.97 -3.42 -10.53
N ASP A 61 -12.24 -3.76 -10.71
CA ASP A 61 -12.77 -4.50 -11.86
C ASP A 61 -12.69 -3.66 -13.13
N VAL A 62 -13.11 -2.38 -13.08
CA VAL A 62 -12.96 -1.45 -14.21
C VAL A 62 -11.49 -1.31 -14.62
N GLN A 63 -10.55 -1.28 -13.66
CA GLN A 63 -9.13 -1.23 -13.97
C GLN A 63 -8.63 -2.51 -14.65
N ALA A 64 -9.16 -3.68 -14.29
CA ALA A 64 -8.77 -4.95 -14.91
C ALA A 64 -9.22 -5.04 -16.37
N LEU A 65 -10.32 -4.37 -16.74
CA LEU A 65 -10.82 -4.29 -18.12
C LEU A 65 -10.06 -3.27 -18.99
N LEU A 66 -9.48 -2.24 -18.37
CA LEU A 66 -8.74 -1.17 -19.06
C LEU A 66 -7.23 -1.44 -19.17
N LYS A 67 -6.77 -2.61 -18.76
CA LYS A 67 -5.34 -3.00 -18.72
C LYS A 67 -5.03 -4.03 -19.80
#